data_AF-A0A0M2RZH9-F1
#
_entry.id   AF-A0A0M2RZH9-F1
#
_cell.length_a   1.000
_cell.length_b   1.000
_cell.length_c   1.000
_cell.angle_alpha   90.00
_cell.angle_beta   90.00
_cell.angle_gamma   90.00
#
_symmetry.space_group_name_H-M   'P 1'
#
loop_
_entity.id
_entity.type
_entity.pdbx_description
1 polymer ?
#
loop_
_entity_poly.entity_id
_entity_poly.type
_entity_poly.pdbx_seq_one_letter_code
_entity_poly.pdbx_strand_id
1 'polypeptide(L)'
;MSPEERAQAEQDIRGAVADLQVTAYANLRNAIANVAIFFGFVGVFAMVIGEADGRRLVPMLVLVLGGLVGAAYYPARHQHKLAVRLLLASSALVLLGLAGLVLVGTVLAS
;
A
#
# COMPACT_ATOMS: atom_id res chain seq x y z
N MET A 1 11.95 -40.89 -18.99
CA MET A 1 10.82 -40.08 -18.51
C MET A 1 9.60 -40.42 -19.34
N SER A 2 8.61 -41.06 -18.72
CA SER A 2 7.38 -41.48 -19.36
C SER A 2 6.43 -40.29 -19.59
N PRO A 3 5.44 -40.41 -20.50
CA PRO A 3 4.41 -39.38 -20.68
C PRO A 3 3.63 -39.08 -19.38
N GLU A 4 3.42 -40.09 -18.54
CA GLU A 4 2.73 -39.98 -17.25
C GLU A 4 3.58 -39.20 -16.22
N GLU A 5 4.88 -39.49 -16.15
CA GLU A 5 5.82 -38.74 -15.31
C GLU A 5 5.92 -37.25 -15.72
N ARG A 6 5.79 -36.95 -17.02
CA ARG A 6 5.75 -35.57 -17.54
C ARG A 6 4.45 -34.87 -17.18
N ALA A 7 3.31 -35.53 -17.34
CA ALA A 7 2.01 -34.97 -17.00
C ALA A 7 1.88 -34.66 -15.51
N GLN A 8 2.40 -35.55 -14.66
CA GLN A 8 2.41 -35.36 -13.21
C GLN A 8 3.35 -34.22 -12.79
N ALA A 9 4.56 -34.17 -13.35
CA ALA A 9 5.48 -33.06 -13.12
C ALA A 9 4.90 -31.70 -13.55
N GLU A 10 4.17 -31.64 -14.67
CA GLU A 10 3.47 -30.41 -15.09
C GLU A 10 2.36 -30.00 -14.11
N GLN A 11 1.59 -30.95 -13.59
CA GLN A 11 0.56 -30.66 -12.58
C GLN A 11 1.17 -30.14 -11.29
N ASP A 12 2.25 -30.77 -10.81
CA ASP A 12 2.96 -30.34 -9.61
C ASP A 12 3.54 -28.93 -9.76
N ILE A 13 4.13 -28.62 -10.92
CA ILE A 13 4.61 -27.28 -11.24
C ILE A 13 3.47 -26.26 -11.25
N ARG A 14 2.33 -26.58 -11.89
CA ARG A 14 1.17 -25.68 -11.91
C ARG A 14 0.60 -25.44 -10.51
N GLY A 15 0.55 -26.47 -9.67
CA GLY A 15 0.15 -26.35 -8.26
C GLY A 15 1.08 -25.43 -7.49
N ALA A 16 2.40 -25.66 -7.58
CA ALA A 16 3.40 -24.83 -6.92
C ALA A 16 3.34 -23.35 -7.37
N VAL A 17 3.10 -23.09 -8.66
CA VAL A 17 2.92 -21.73 -9.19
C VAL A 17 1.65 -21.08 -8.63
N ALA A 18 0.55 -21.81 -8.52
CA ALA A 18 -0.70 -21.29 -7.96
C ALA A 18 -0.53 -20.88 -6.48
N ASP A 19 0.13 -21.72 -5.68
CA ASP A 19 0.42 -21.43 -4.27
C ASP A 19 1.36 -20.23 -4.11
N LEU A 20 2.36 -20.12 -4.98
CA LEU A 20 3.24 -18.95 -5.07
C LEU A 20 2.45 -17.68 -5.37
N GLN A 21 1.51 -17.72 -6.32
CA GLN A 21 0.69 -16.55 -6.67
C GLN A 21 -0.21 -16.11 -5.53
N VAL A 22 -0.85 -17.04 -4.81
CA VAL A 22 -1.67 -16.74 -3.64
C VAL A 22 -0.84 -16.05 -2.56
N THR A 23 0.35 -16.59 -2.28
CA THR A 23 1.27 -16.05 -1.28
C THR A 23 1.81 -14.69 -1.69
N ALA A 24 2.26 -14.53 -2.94
CA ALA A 24 2.77 -13.28 -3.48
C ALA A 24 1.70 -12.17 -3.45
N TYR A 25 0.45 -12.52 -3.77
CA TYR A 25 -0.64 -11.55 -3.75
C TYR A 25 -1.00 -11.10 -2.33
N ALA A 26 -1.00 -11.99 -1.35
CA ALA A 26 -1.16 -11.64 0.06
C ALA A 26 -0.01 -10.75 0.55
N ASN A 27 1.23 -11.08 0.19
CA ASN A 27 2.41 -10.29 0.54
C ASN A 27 2.37 -8.89 -0.08
N LEU A 28 1.97 -8.77 -1.36
CA LEU A 28 1.82 -7.49 -2.03
C LEU A 28 0.80 -6.59 -1.32
N ARG A 29 -0.36 -7.14 -0.96
CA ARG A 29 -1.40 -6.40 -0.23
C ARG A 29 -0.91 -5.91 1.12
N ASN A 30 -0.20 -6.76 1.86
CA ASN A 30 0.42 -6.38 3.13
C ASN A 30 1.49 -5.29 2.94
N ALA A 31 2.30 -5.39 1.88
CA ALA A 31 3.30 -4.37 1.56
C ALA A 31 2.66 -3.01 1.26
N ILE A 32 1.60 -2.97 0.44
CA ILE A 32 0.85 -1.73 0.14
C ILE A 32 0.30 -1.10 1.42
N ALA A 33 -0.34 -1.89 2.29
CA ALA A 33 -0.86 -1.40 3.57
C ALA A 33 0.25 -0.84 4.46
N ASN A 34 1.38 -1.56 4.59
CA ASN A 34 2.52 -1.13 5.39
C ASN A 34 3.16 0.17 4.87
N VAL A 35 3.31 0.30 3.55
CA VAL A 35 3.83 1.53 2.92
C VAL A 35 2.92 2.71 3.24
N ALA A 36 1.60 2.53 3.15
CA ALA A 36 0.68 3.60 3.49
C ALA A 36 0.74 3.98 4.97
N ILE A 37 0.79 3.01 5.87
CA ILE A 37 0.94 3.24 7.32
C ILE A 37 2.24 4.01 7.60
N PHE A 38 3.33 3.62 6.96
CA PHE A 38 4.62 4.31 7.08
C PHE A 38 4.50 5.79 6.68
N PHE A 39 3.89 6.10 5.53
CA PHE A 39 3.69 7.50 5.14
C PHE A 39 2.73 8.26 6.05
N GLY A 40 1.70 7.60 6.58
CA GLY A 40 0.84 8.20 7.60
C GLY A 40 1.62 8.53 8.88
N PHE A 41 2.51 7.64 9.32
CA PHE A 41 3.41 7.89 10.43
C PHE A 41 4.35 9.07 10.15
N VAL A 42 4.96 9.15 8.96
CA VAL A 42 5.79 10.29 8.55
C VAL A 42 4.99 11.59 8.61
N GLY A 43 3.73 11.59 8.16
CA GLY A 43 2.85 12.76 8.26
C GLY A 43 2.60 13.20 9.69
N VAL A 44 2.28 12.28 10.60
CA VAL A 44 2.13 12.56 12.04
C VAL A 44 3.43 13.09 12.63
N PHE A 45 4.55 12.41 12.35
CA PHE A 45 5.86 12.78 12.85
C PHE A 45 6.25 14.21 12.42
N ALA A 46 6.10 14.53 11.13
CA ALA A 46 6.37 15.87 10.60
C ALA A 46 5.51 16.95 11.26
N MET A 47 4.24 16.66 11.56
CA MET A 47 3.38 17.59 12.31
C MET A 47 3.86 17.79 13.75
N VAL A 48 4.29 16.72 14.43
CA VAL A 48 4.78 16.80 15.82
C VAL A 48 6.06 17.61 15.94
N ILE A 49 6.97 17.52 14.96
CA ILE A 49 8.25 18.27 14.98
C ILE A 49 8.15 19.68 14.37
N GLY A 50 6.97 20.12 13.94
CA GLY A 50 6.75 21.45 13.36
C GLY A 50 7.19 21.61 11.90
N GLU A 51 7.42 20.52 11.17
CA GLU A 51 7.81 20.57 9.74
C GLU A 51 6.60 20.67 8.79
N ALA A 52 5.39 20.46 9.31
CA ALA A 52 4.14 20.48 8.57
C ALA A 52 3.44 21.85 8.59
N ASP A 53 4.21 22.94 8.51
CA ASP A 53 3.66 24.29 8.62
C ASP A 53 3.00 24.81 7.33
N GLY A 54 2.02 25.68 7.51
CA GLY A 54 1.34 26.41 6.43
C GLY A 54 0.80 25.49 5.33
N ARG A 55 1.36 25.62 4.13
CA ARG A 55 0.89 24.89 2.93
C ARG A 55 1.19 23.39 2.96
N ARG A 56 2.12 22.93 3.82
CA ARG A 56 2.49 21.50 3.94
C ARG A 56 1.51 20.71 4.80
N LEU A 57 0.72 21.37 5.65
CA LEU A 57 -0.21 20.73 6.59
C LEU A 57 -1.24 19.85 5.87
N VAL A 58 -1.88 20.38 4.82
CA VAL A 58 -2.94 19.64 4.10
C VAL A 58 -2.40 18.37 3.45
N PRO A 59 -1.31 18.40 2.66
CA PRO A 59 -0.68 17.18 2.15
C PRO A 59 -0.29 16.17 3.24
N MET A 60 0.24 16.63 4.39
CA MET A 60 0.58 15.75 5.51
C MET A 60 -0.66 15.07 6.12
N LEU A 61 -1.76 15.80 6.30
CA LEU A 61 -3.03 15.24 6.77
C LEU A 61 -3.59 14.19 5.80
N VAL A 62 -3.46 14.42 4.51
CA VAL A 62 -3.85 13.43 3.49
C VAL A 62 -3.02 12.15 3.61
N LEU A 63 -1.71 12.24 3.89
CA LEU A 63 -0.87 11.07 4.18
C LEU A 63 -1.33 10.34 5.45
N VAL A 64 -1.66 11.07 6.52
CA VAL A 64 -2.18 10.47 7.76
C VAL A 64 -3.46 9.70 7.49
N LEU A 65 -4.41 10.27 6.74
CA LEU A 65 -5.63 9.58 6.33
C LEU A 65 -5.31 8.34 5.48
N GLY A 66 -4.35 8.44 4.56
CA GLY A 66 -3.87 7.30 3.76
C GLY A 66 -3.36 6.15 4.63
N GLY A 67 -2.56 6.47 5.67
CA GLY A 67 -2.06 5.48 6.62
C GLY A 67 -3.13 4.87 7.51
N LEU A 68 -4.11 5.65 7.97
CA LEU A 68 -5.25 5.14 8.75
C LEU A 68 -6.12 4.17 7.93
N VAL A 69 -6.41 4.52 6.67
CA VAL A 69 -7.14 3.64 5.74
C VAL A 69 -6.30 2.38 5.44
N GLY A 70 -4.98 2.52 5.32
CA GLY A 70 -4.03 1.41 5.18
C GLY A 70 -4.02 0.49 6.40
N ALA A 71 -4.12 1.02 7.62
CA ALA A 71 -4.25 0.22 8.84
C ALA A 71 -5.59 -0.52 8.91
N ALA A 72 -6.67 0.10 8.45
CA ALA A 72 -8.00 -0.51 8.40
C ALA A 72 -8.08 -1.75 7.47
N TYR A 73 -7.10 -1.94 6.58
CA TYR A 73 -6.99 -3.17 5.77
C TYR A 73 -6.83 -4.42 6.65
N TYR A 74 -6.05 -4.39 7.73
CA TYR A 74 -5.79 -5.59 8.54
C TYR A 74 -7.03 -6.23 9.16
N PRO A 75 -7.92 -5.48 9.84
CA PRO A 75 -9.18 -6.06 10.32
C PRO A 75 -10.12 -6.44 9.17
N ALA A 76 -10.08 -5.72 8.04
CA ALA A 76 -10.93 -5.99 6.88
C ALA A 76 -10.39 -7.05 5.92
N ARG A 77 -9.21 -7.64 6.16
CA ARG A 77 -8.49 -8.52 5.20
C ARG A 77 -9.29 -9.74 4.76
N HIS A 78 -10.21 -10.22 5.62
CA HIS A 78 -11.07 -11.37 5.35
C HIS A 78 -12.22 -11.02 4.39
N GLN A 79 -12.56 -9.73 4.23
CA GLN A 79 -13.57 -9.25 3.30
C GLN A 79 -12.92 -8.78 2.00
N HIS A 80 -12.74 -9.70 1.04
CA HIS A 80 -11.90 -9.47 -0.15
C HIS A 80 -12.21 -8.16 -0.91
N LYS A 81 -13.50 -7.86 -1.15
CA LYS A 81 -13.92 -6.64 -1.87
C LYS A 81 -13.60 -5.36 -1.08
N LEU A 82 -13.83 -5.38 0.23
CA LEU A 82 -13.56 -4.23 1.10
C LEU A 82 -12.05 -4.02 1.26
N ALA A 83 -11.29 -5.09 1.47
CA ALA A 83 -9.84 -5.05 1.58
C ALA A 83 -9.18 -4.39 0.34
N VAL A 84 -9.59 -4.80 -0.87
CA VAL A 84 -9.09 -4.18 -2.11
C VAL A 84 -9.46 -2.70 -2.20
N ARG A 85 -10.70 -2.33 -1.86
CA ARG A 85 -11.14 -0.92 -1.87
C ARG A 85 -10.35 -0.07 -0.89
N LEU A 86 -10.06 -0.58 0.31
CA LEU A 86 -9.25 0.10 1.31
C LEU A 86 -7.82 0.30 0.80
N LEU A 87 -7.20 -0.72 0.19
CA LEU A 87 -5.86 -0.59 -0.39
C LEU A 87 -5.83 0.43 -1.53
N LEU A 88 -6.84 0.45 -2.41
CA LEU A 88 -6.96 1.43 -3.49
C LEU A 88 -7.13 2.85 -2.95
N ALA A 89 -8.04 3.05 -2.00
CA ALA A 89 -8.28 4.35 -1.37
C ALA A 89 -7.04 4.85 -0.62
N SER A 90 -6.40 3.97 0.15
CA SER A 90 -5.15 4.25 0.85
C SER A 90 -4.03 4.63 -0.12
N SER A 91 -3.86 3.88 -1.21
CA SER A 91 -2.86 4.19 -2.24
C SER A 91 -3.12 5.53 -2.91
N ALA A 92 -4.37 5.83 -3.27
CA ALA A 92 -4.75 7.11 -3.85
C ALA A 92 -4.46 8.28 -2.91
N LEU A 93 -4.79 8.15 -1.62
CA LEU A 93 -4.49 9.16 -0.61
C LEU A 93 -2.98 9.37 -0.46
N VAL A 94 -2.18 8.30 -0.40
CA VAL A 94 -0.71 8.41 -0.35
C VAL A 94 -0.17 9.16 -1.56
N LEU A 95 -0.62 8.81 -2.77
CA LEU A 95 -0.19 9.49 -3.99
C LEU A 95 -0.59 10.97 -4.00
N LEU A 96 -1.81 11.31 -3.56
CA LEU A 96 -2.29 12.69 -3.47
C LEU A 96 -1.50 13.49 -2.43
N GLY A 97 -1.22 12.91 -1.26
CA GLY A 97 -0.41 13.55 -0.22
C GLY A 97 1.02 13.81 -0.71
N LEU A 98 1.66 12.83 -1.35
CA LEU A 98 2.99 12.99 -1.92
C LEU A 98 3.02 14.03 -3.05
N ALA A 99 2.06 13.97 -3.98
CA ALA A 99 1.94 14.97 -5.05
C ALA A 99 1.73 16.37 -4.49
N GLY A 100 0.90 16.52 -3.45
CA GLY A 100 0.70 17.78 -2.75
C GLY A 100 1.98 18.32 -2.13
N LEU A 101 2.78 17.46 -1.48
CA LEU A 101 4.07 17.85 -0.92
C LEU A 101 5.07 18.29 -2.00
N VAL A 102 5.14 17.55 -3.10
CA VAL A 102 5.99 17.92 -4.25
C VAL A 102 5.57 19.29 -4.80
N LEU A 103 4.28 19.51 -5.02
CA LEU A 103 3.75 20.78 -5.51
C LEU A 103 4.08 21.95 -4.58
N VAL A 104 3.90 21.77 -3.27
CA VAL A 104 4.27 22.78 -2.28
C VAL A 104 5.77 23.03 -2.31
N GLY A 105 6.59 21.98 -2.41
CA GLY A 105 8.04 22.09 -2.55
C GLY A 105 8.45 22.86 -3.80
N THR A 106 7.85 22.58 -4.95
CA THR A 106 8.17 23.28 -6.21
C THR A 106 7.76 24.75 -6.19
N VAL A 107 6.62 25.08 -5.57
CA VAL A 107 6.12 26.47 -5.47
C VAL A 107 6.88 27.29 -4.43
N LEU A 108 7.40 26.66 -3.37
CA LEU A 108 8.22 27.36 -2.38
C LEU A 108 9.69 27.50 -2.79
N ALA A 109 10.15 26.69 -3.76
CA ALA A 109 11.50 26.77 -4.31
C ALA A 109 11.65 27.76 -5.48
N SER A 110 10.53 28.27 -5.99
CA SER A 110 10.44 29.30 -7.04
C SER A 110 10.25 30.70 -6.45
#